data_AF-A0A1H9UP32-F1
#
_entry.id   AF-A0A1H9UP32-F1
#
_cell.length_a   1.000
_cell.length_b   1.000
_cell.length_c   1.000
_cell.angle_alpha   90.00
_cell.angle_beta   90.00
_cell.angle_gamma   90.00
#
_symmetry.space_group_name_H-M   'P 1'
#
loop_
_entity.id
_entity.type
_entity.pdbx_description
1 polymer ?
#
loop_
_entity_poly.entity_id
_entity_poly.type
_entity_poly.pdbx_seq_one_letter_code
_entity_poly.pdbx_strand_id
1 'polypeptide(L)'
;MKTEAVRGHLDGLLLAALEDGPLHGYAIITAVQERSGGVLELRTGTVYPALNRLERLGLLASDWQSVGERRRRCYALTGAGRRSLADERTGWRQFTAAIGAVLDPSAPAGSAPATGGRAPLGPVRHRPAT
;
A
#
# COMPACT_ATOMS: atom_id res chain seq x y z
N MET A 1 -8.90 17.18 8.59
CA MET A 1 -8.13 16.02 9.07
C MET A 1 -6.64 16.37 9.08
N LYS A 2 -5.85 15.79 9.99
CA LYS A 2 -4.45 16.18 10.29
C LYS A 2 -3.52 16.13 9.06
N THR A 3 -3.42 17.25 8.34
CA THR A 3 -2.51 17.43 7.19
C THR A 3 -1.05 17.14 7.53
N GLU A 4 -0.66 17.31 8.80
CA GLU A 4 0.69 16.99 9.29
C GLU A 4 0.98 15.49 9.34
N ALA A 5 0.00 14.65 9.72
CA ALA A 5 0.19 13.20 9.79
C ALA A 5 0.43 12.60 8.40
N VAL A 6 -0.27 13.13 7.38
CA VAL A 6 -0.09 12.74 5.98
C VAL A 6 1.27 13.18 5.46
N ARG A 7 1.76 14.36 5.87
CA ARG A 7 3.08 14.86 5.45
C ARG A 7 4.23 13.98 5.95
N GLY A 8 4.10 13.41 7.16
CA GLY A 8 5.09 12.50 7.74
C GLY A 8 5.18 11.13 7.06
N HIS A 9 4.12 10.68 6.38
CA HIS A 9 4.02 9.33 5.78
C HIS A 9 3.78 9.38 4.26
N LEU A 10 3.93 10.56 3.65
CA LEU A 10 3.66 10.74 2.23
C LEU A 10 4.51 9.80 1.37
N ASP A 11 5.78 9.64 1.73
CA ASP A 11 6.71 8.79 1.00
C ASP A 11 6.21 7.33 0.94
N GLY A 12 5.85 6.74 2.08
CA GLY A 12 5.27 5.40 2.12
C GLY A 12 3.97 5.26 1.38
N LEU A 13 3.10 6.28 1.39
CA LEU A 13 1.87 6.27 0.61
C LEU A 13 2.15 6.21 -0.90
N LEU A 14 3.13 7.00 -1.38
CA LEU A 14 3.51 7.02 -2.79
C LEU A 14 4.24 5.73 -3.19
N LEU A 15 5.11 5.20 -2.34
CA LEU A 15 5.77 3.92 -2.57
C LEU A 15 4.73 2.79 -2.62
N ALA A 16 3.78 2.76 -1.68
CA ALA A 16 2.72 1.77 -1.64
C ALA A 16 1.83 1.81 -2.90
N ALA A 17 1.51 3.00 -3.41
CA ALA A 17 0.72 3.16 -4.63
C ALA A 17 1.38 2.50 -5.86
N LEU A 18 2.71 2.38 -5.87
CA LEU A 18 3.50 1.82 -6.96
C LEU A 18 3.87 0.34 -6.76
N GLU A 19 3.35 -0.32 -5.72
CA GLU A 19 3.66 -1.71 -5.40
C GLU A 19 3.23 -2.69 -6.50
N ASP A 20 2.03 -2.48 -7.06
CA ASP A 20 1.43 -3.35 -8.07
C ASP A 20 2.00 -3.11 -9.48
N GLY A 21 2.69 -1.99 -9.70
CA GLY A 21 3.32 -1.70 -10.98
C GLY A 21 3.58 -0.22 -11.24
N PRO A 22 4.18 0.09 -12.40
CA PRO A 22 4.47 1.47 -12.79
C PRO A 22 3.21 2.29 -13.02
N LEU A 23 3.19 3.54 -12.52
CA LEU A 23 2.06 4.45 -12.69
C LEU A 23 2.52 5.86 -13.08
N HIS A 24 1.66 6.58 -13.80
CA HIS A 24 1.82 8.01 -14.03
C HIS A 24 1.50 8.82 -12.76
N GLY A 25 2.09 10.02 -12.64
CA GLY A 25 1.91 10.87 -11.46
C GLY A 25 0.46 11.12 -11.04
N TYR A 26 -0.46 11.32 -11.98
CA TYR A 26 -1.88 11.45 -11.66
C TYR A 26 -2.52 10.15 -11.19
N ALA A 27 -2.19 9.01 -11.80
CA ALA A 27 -2.69 7.71 -11.40
C ALA A 27 -2.24 7.33 -9.98
N ILE A 28 -1.05 7.78 -9.55
CA ILE A 28 -0.58 7.62 -8.17
C ILE A 28 -1.48 8.39 -7.19
N ILE A 29 -1.85 9.63 -7.52
CA ILE A 29 -2.77 10.44 -6.70
C ILE A 29 -4.11 9.73 -6.55
N THR A 30 -4.68 9.29 -7.69
CA THR A 30 -5.96 8.56 -7.73
C THR A 30 -5.89 7.28 -6.90
N ALA A 31 -4.84 6.49 -7.05
CA ALA A 31 -4.67 5.24 -6.31
C ALA A 31 -4.63 5.45 -4.79
N VAL A 32 -3.95 6.51 -4.30
CA VAL A 32 -3.96 6.83 -2.87
C VAL A 32 -5.34 7.27 -2.39
N GLN A 33 -6.03 8.09 -3.18
CA GLN A 33 -7.38 8.54 -2.85
C GLN A 33 -8.37 7.36 -2.79
N GLU A 34 -8.33 6.46 -3.77
CA GLU A 34 -9.19 5.27 -3.84
C GLU A 34 -8.91 4.31 -2.68
N ARG A 35 -7.63 3.96 -2.43
CA ARG A 35 -7.24 3.04 -1.35
C ARG A 35 -7.55 3.58 0.04
N SER A 36 -7.64 4.90 0.19
CA SER A 36 -8.02 5.55 1.45
C SER A 36 -9.52 5.77 1.61
N GLY A 37 -10.36 5.33 0.65
CA GLY A 37 -11.79 5.60 0.68
C GLY A 37 -12.14 7.08 0.58
N GLY A 38 -11.31 7.86 -0.14
CA GLY A 38 -11.47 9.32 -0.28
C GLY A 38 -10.99 10.14 0.91
N VAL A 39 -10.50 9.51 1.98
CA VAL A 39 -10.04 10.21 3.19
C VAL A 39 -8.74 10.99 2.95
N LEU A 40 -7.86 10.49 2.09
CA LEU A 40 -6.60 11.14 1.74
C LEU A 40 -6.70 11.83 0.38
N GLU A 41 -6.86 13.16 0.42
CA GLU A 41 -6.78 13.99 -0.77
C GLU A 41 -5.35 14.52 -0.95
N LEU A 42 -4.64 13.94 -1.91
CA LEU A 42 -3.31 14.40 -2.29
C LEU A 42 -3.38 15.44 -3.40
N ARG A 43 -2.67 16.57 -3.21
CA ARG A 43 -2.56 17.62 -4.22
C ARG A 43 -1.33 17.41 -5.09
N THR A 44 -1.42 17.78 -6.36
CA THR A 44 -0.30 17.74 -7.32
C THR A 44 0.93 18.49 -6.80
N GLY A 45 0.73 19.68 -6.21
CA GLY A 45 1.79 20.49 -5.61
C GLY A 45 2.50 19.83 -4.41
N THR A 46 1.98 18.73 -3.88
CA THR A 46 2.60 17.94 -2.81
C THR A 46 3.22 16.65 -3.35
N VAL A 47 2.54 15.99 -4.28
CA VAL A 47 2.98 14.70 -4.82
C VAL A 47 4.19 14.82 -5.73
N TYR A 48 4.21 15.75 -6.68
CA TYR A 48 5.32 15.82 -7.64
C TYR A 48 6.67 16.16 -6.99
N PRO A 49 6.76 17.10 -6.03
CA PRO A 49 7.99 17.31 -5.29
C PRO A 49 8.45 16.07 -4.50
N ALA A 50 7.51 15.31 -3.93
CA ALA A 50 7.82 14.07 -3.22
C ALA A 50 8.32 12.98 -4.18
N LEU A 51 7.68 12.80 -5.34
CA LEU A 51 8.14 11.87 -6.38
C LEU A 51 9.56 12.20 -6.84
N ASN A 52 9.85 13.47 -7.11
CA ASN A 52 11.21 13.92 -7.47
C ASN A 52 12.22 13.63 -6.35
N ARG A 53 11.82 13.80 -5.08
CA ARG A 53 12.68 13.46 -3.93
C ARG A 53 12.94 11.97 -3.86
N LEU A 54 11.92 11.13 -3.97
CA LEU A 54 12.04 9.67 -3.92
C LEU A 54 12.88 9.12 -5.08
N GLU A 55 12.76 9.72 -6.26
CA GLU A 55 13.62 9.42 -7.41
C GLU A 55 15.09 9.79 -7.13
N ARG A 56 15.35 10.99 -6.58
CA ARG A 56 16.71 11.40 -6.16
C ARG A 56 17.32 10.49 -5.10
N LEU A 57 16.49 9.89 -4.24
CA LEU A 57 16.92 8.91 -3.24
C LEU A 57 17.12 7.50 -3.83
N GLY A 58 16.86 7.30 -5.14
CA GLY A 58 16.98 6.01 -5.80
C GLY A 58 15.89 5.01 -5.44
N LEU A 59 14.81 5.47 -4.78
CA LEU A 59 13.67 4.62 -4.39
C LEU A 59 12.70 4.43 -5.56
N LEU A 60 12.66 5.40 -6.48
CA LEU A 60 11.88 5.34 -7.70
C LEU A 60 12.80 5.46 -8.93
N ALA A 61 12.42 4.79 -10.00
CA ALA A 61 12.89 5.07 -11.36
C ALA A 61 11.75 5.73 -12.13
N SER A 62 12.07 6.61 -13.08
CA SER A 62 11.08 7.16 -13.98
C SER A 62 11.46 7.02 -15.45
N ASP A 63 10.44 6.89 -16.29
CA ASP A 63 10.58 6.83 -17.73
C ASP A 63 9.51 7.67 -18.43
N TRP A 64 9.81 8.20 -19.60
CA TRP A 64 8.88 8.98 -20.39
C TRP A 64 8.14 8.11 -21.38
N GLN A 65 6.87 7.81 -21.08
CA GLN A 65 6.02 7.03 -21.97
C GLN A 65 5.14 7.94 -22.84
N SER A 66 5.05 7.64 -24.13
CA SER A 66 4.15 8.30 -25.06
C SER A 66 2.75 7.70 -24.95
N VAL A 67 1.78 8.52 -24.54
CA VAL A 67 0.36 8.15 -24.50
C VAL A 67 -0.35 9.03 -25.52
N GLY A 68 -0.49 8.51 -26.75
CA GLY A 68 -0.90 9.30 -27.91
C GLY A 68 0.13 10.37 -28.25
N GLU A 69 -0.31 11.61 -28.44
CA GLU A 69 0.56 12.76 -28.76
C GLU A 69 1.25 13.38 -27.52
N ARG A 70 0.92 12.93 -26.31
CA ARG A 70 1.45 13.51 -25.06
C ARG A 70 2.41 12.54 -24.38
N ARG A 71 3.58 13.05 -24.00
CA ARG A 71 4.54 12.31 -23.16
C ARG A 71 4.16 12.47 -21.69
N ARG A 72 4.08 11.36 -20.97
CA ARG A 72 3.78 11.33 -19.53
C ARG A 72 4.91 10.61 -18.81
N ARG A 73 5.30 11.15 -17.66
CA ARG A 73 6.30 10.52 -16.80
C ARG A 73 5.63 9.38 -16.02
N CYS A 74 6.16 8.18 -16.20
CA CYS A 74 5.82 6.98 -15.44
C CYS A 74 6.85 6.78 -14.34
N TYR A 75 6.42 6.33 -13.18
CA TYR A 75 7.28 6.00 -12.05
C TYR A 75 7.16 4.53 -11.72
N ALA A 76 8.25 3.90 -11.29
CA ALA A 76 8.30 2.52 -10.88
C ALA A 76 9.16 2.36 -9.62
N LEU A 77 8.81 1.42 -8.75
CA LEU A 77 9.63 1.06 -7.59
C LEU A 77 10.93 0.40 -8.03
N THR A 78 12.05 0.89 -7.49
CA THR A 78 13.32 0.18 -7.54
C THR A 78 13.36 -0.93 -6.48
N GLY A 79 14.40 -1.78 -6.52
CA GLY A 79 14.65 -2.73 -5.43
C GLY A 79 14.86 -2.04 -4.07
N ALA A 80 15.48 -0.85 -4.06
CA ALA A 80 15.63 -0.05 -2.83
C ALA A 80 14.28 0.51 -2.36
N GLY A 81 13.44 0.99 -3.27
CA GLY A 81 12.09 1.45 -2.96
C GLY A 81 11.22 0.39 -2.31
N ARG A 82 11.26 -0.86 -2.80
CA ARG A 82 10.52 -1.98 -2.20
C ARG A 82 10.97 -2.28 -0.77
N ARG A 83 12.28 -2.25 -0.50
CA ARG A 83 12.82 -2.44 0.85
C ARG A 83 12.38 -1.31 1.79
N SER A 84 12.52 -0.06 1.35
CA SER A 84 12.07 1.11 2.10
C SER A 84 10.59 1.03 2.46
N LEU A 85 9.74 0.59 1.53
CA LEU A 85 8.31 0.38 1.79
C LEU A 85 8.05 -0.71 2.84
N ALA A 86 8.80 -1.80 2.81
CA ALA A 86 8.68 -2.87 3.80
C ALA A 86 9.08 -2.42 5.21
N ASP A 87 10.16 -1.63 5.31
CA ASP A 87 10.63 -1.05 6.57
C ASP A 87 9.60 -0.06 7.13
N GLU A 88 9.09 0.84 6.29
CA GLU A 88 8.08 1.83 6.67
C GLU A 88 6.78 1.16 7.15
N ARG A 89 6.33 0.09 6.47
CA ARG A 89 5.17 -0.71 6.93
C ARG A 89 5.43 -1.37 8.27
N THR A 90 6.64 -1.84 8.52
CA THR A 90 7.01 -2.46 9.79
C THR A 90 7.00 -1.44 10.92
N GLY A 91 7.64 -0.29 10.72
CA GLY A 91 7.61 0.82 11.67
C GLY A 91 6.19 1.32 11.94
N TRP A 92 5.37 1.47 10.90
CA TRP A 92 3.97 1.89 11.03
C TRP A 92 3.15 0.91 11.88
N ARG A 93 3.22 -0.40 11.60
CA ARG A 93 2.50 -1.41 12.38
C ARG A 93 2.90 -1.38 13.87
N GLN A 94 4.19 -1.28 14.15
CA GLN A 94 4.69 -1.19 15.53
C GLN A 94 4.18 0.08 16.22
N PHE A 95 4.24 1.22 15.54
CA PHE A 95 3.78 2.50 16.06
C PHE A 95 2.27 2.49 16.35
N THR A 96 1.45 2.01 15.41
CA THR A 96 -0.01 1.93 15.62
C THR A 96 -0.39 0.93 16.70
N ALA A 97 0.34 -0.18 16.83
CA ALA A 97 0.11 -1.15 17.90
C ALA A 97 0.43 -0.56 19.28
N ALA A 98 1.56 0.16 19.40
CA ALA A 98 1.95 0.81 20.64
C ALA A 98 0.95 1.90 21.06
N ILE A 99 0.52 2.75 20.13
CA ILE A 99 -0.52 3.76 20.39
C ILE A 99 -1.84 3.09 20.75
N GLY A 100 -2.25 2.06 20.00
CA GLY A 100 -3.48 1.32 20.25
C GLY A 100 -3.51 0.71 21.64
N ALA A 101 -2.41 0.11 22.10
CA ALA A 101 -2.32 -0.47 23.44
C ALA A 101 -2.49 0.56 24.57
N VAL A 102 -2.12 1.83 24.35
CA VAL A 102 -2.27 2.91 25.32
C VAL A 102 -3.66 3.54 25.27
N LEU A 103 -4.19 3.77 24.06
CA LEU A 103 -5.47 4.46 23.85
C LEU A 103 -6.69 3.54 24.00
N ASP A 104 -6.53 2.25 23.73
CA ASP A 104 -7.56 1.23 23.87
C ASP A 104 -6.99 -0.02 24.58
N PRO A 105 -6.84 0.04 25.92
CA PRO A 105 -6.24 -1.03 26.70
C PRO A 105 -7.13 -2.29 26.78
N SER A 106 -8.34 -2.26 26.22
CA SER A 106 -9.33 -3.35 26.31
C SER A 106 -9.41 -4.24 25.07
N ALA A 107 -8.77 -3.87 23.97
CA ALA A 107 -8.73 -4.69 22.76
C ALA A 107 -7.77 -5.88 22.96
N PRO A 108 -8.24 -7.16 22.90
CA PRO A 108 -7.36 -8.29 23.06
C PRO A 108 -6.31 -8.28 21.95
N ALA A 109 -5.04 -8.35 22.36
CA ALA A 109 -3.91 -8.49 21.47
C ALA A 109 -4.09 -9.73 20.59
N GLY A 110 -4.27 -9.51 19.29
CA GLY A 110 -4.14 -10.55 18.27
C GLY A 110 -5.38 -11.43 18.06
N SER A 111 -6.31 -10.96 17.22
CA SER A 111 -7.06 -11.89 16.36
C SER A 111 -6.12 -12.44 15.30
N ALA A 112 -5.34 -13.45 15.67
CA ALA A 112 -4.73 -14.36 14.71
C ALA A 112 -5.84 -15.01 13.85
N PRO A 113 -5.61 -15.27 12.55
CA PRO A 113 -6.63 -15.88 11.72
C PRO A 113 -6.96 -17.27 12.26
N ALA A 114 -8.24 -17.49 12.56
CA ALA A 114 -8.79 -18.80 12.84
C ALA A 114 -8.42 -19.73 11.68
N THR A 115 -7.48 -20.65 11.95
CA THR A 115 -7.23 -21.80 11.08
C THR A 115 -8.50 -22.63 11.09
N GLY A 116 -9.31 -22.46 10.04
CA GLY A 116 -10.52 -23.23 9.80
C GLY A 116 -10.20 -24.72 9.84
N GLY A 117 -10.80 -25.38 10.82
CA GLY A 117 -10.63 -26.79 11.10
C GLY A 117 -11.05 -27.66 9.92
N ARG A 118 -10.23 -28.68 9.69
CA ARG A 118 -10.50 -29.82 8.81
C ARG A 118 -11.76 -30.53 9.31
N ALA A 119 -12.84 -30.48 8.53
CA ALA A 119 -14.00 -31.36 8.71
C ALA A 119 -13.70 -32.73 8.07
N PRO A 120 -14.04 -33.87 8.71
CA PRO A 120 -13.87 -35.19 8.11
C PRO A 120 -14.96 -35.45 7.05
N LEU A 121 -14.53 -35.75 5.83
CA LEU A 121 -15.42 -36.29 4.78
C LEU A 121 -15.83 -37.72 5.18
N GLY A 122 -17.13 -37.90 5.44
CA GLY A 122 -17.76 -39.19 5.70
C GLY A 122 -17.77 -40.13 4.47
N PRO A 123 -18.16 -41.40 4.66
CA PRO A 123 -17.91 -42.45 3.68
C PRO A 123 -18.80 -42.35 2.42
N VAL A 124 -18.16 -42.56 1.27
CA VAL A 124 -18.78 -42.62 -0.07
C VAL A 124 -19.62 -43.89 -0.19
N ARG A 125 -20.93 -43.76 -0.41
CA ARG A 125 -21.80 -44.88 -0.78
C ARG A 125 -21.67 -45.14 -2.29
N HIS A 126 -21.17 -46.31 -2.65
CA HIS A 126 -21.25 -46.82 -4.02
C HIS A 126 -22.70 -47.19 -4.36
N ARG A 127 -23.17 -46.74 -5.52
CA ARG A 127 -24.43 -47.13 -6.15
C ARG A 127 -24.12 -48.23 -7.19
N PRO A 128 -24.90 -49.32 -7.28
CA PRO A 128 -24.67 -50.35 -8.29
C PRO A 128 -25.14 -49.90 -9.66
N ALA A 129 -24.40 -50.32 -10.70
CA ALA A 129 -24.78 -50.21 -12.09
C ALA A 129 -25.82 -51.29 -12.44
N THR A 130 -26.83 -50.91 -13.22
CA THR A 130 -27.68 -51.83 -13.98
C THR A 130 -27.42 -51.57 -15.45
#